data_AF-A0A974ADG1-F1
#
_entry.id   AF-A0A974ADG1-F1
#
_cell.length_a   1.000
_cell.length_b   1.000
_cell.length_c   1.000
_cell.angle_alpha   90.00
_cell.angle_beta   90.00
_cell.angle_gamma   90.00
#
_symmetry.space_group_name_H-M   'P 1'
#
loop_
_entity.id
_entity.type
_entity.pdbx_description
1 polymer ?
#
loop_
_entity_poly.entity_id
_entity_poly.type
_entity_poly.pdbx_seq_one_letter_code
_entity_poly.pdbx_strand_id
1 'polypeptide(L)' 'MTELQRLLVRGSEKIIGHYQFLLDTAKSEHERELFKRRIKEERQMLNNLLQGSNQSARAA' A
#
# COMPACT_ATOMS: atom_id res chain seq x y z
N MET A 1 -13.28 -7.30 -9.11
CA MET A 1 -13.00 -6.09 -8.30
C MET A 1 -14.08 -5.05 -8.50
N THR A 2 -14.59 -4.48 -7.41
CA THR A 2 -15.54 -3.35 -7.44
C THR A 2 -14.82 -2.03 -7.76
N GLU A 3 -15.57 -0.97 -8.11
CA GLU A 3 -15.00 0.36 -8.35
C GLU A 3 -14.36 0.94 -7.08
N LEU A 4 -15.00 0.74 -5.92
CA LEU A 4 -14.44 1.09 -4.62
C LEU A 4 -13.10 0.38 -4.37
N GLN A 5 -12.99 -0.92 -4.67
CA GLN A 5 -11.74 -1.66 -4.53
C GLN A 5 -10.64 -1.10 -5.43
N ARG A 6 -10.97 -0.74 -6.67
CA ARG A 6 -10.01 -0.10 -7.59
C ARG A 6 -9.52 1.27 -7.08
N LEU A 7 -10.41 2.07 -6.49
CA LEU A 7 -10.05 3.34 -5.89
C LEU A 7 -9.09 3.15 -4.70
N LEU A 8 -9.39 2.19 -3.83
CA LEU A 8 -8.55 1.87 -2.68
C LEU A 8 -7.16 1.37 -3.11
N VAL A 9 -7.07 0.51 -4.13
CA VAL A 9 -5.79 0.07 -4.70
C VAL A 9 -4.95 1.26 -5.15
N ARG A 10 -5.52 2.15 -5.97
CA ARG A 10 -4.82 3.35 -6.46
C ARG A 10 -4.40 4.29 -5.33
N GLY A 11 -5.23 4.41 -4.30
CA GLY A 11 -4.94 5.17 -3.09
C GLY A 11 -3.71 4.62 -2.36
N SER A 12 -3.68 3.31 -2.10
CA SER A 12 -2.55 2.65 -1.46
C SER A 12 -1.27 2.72 -2.29
N GLU A 13 -1.35 2.57 -3.61
CA GLU A 13 -0.19 2.75 -4.51
C GLU A 13 0.39 4.18 -4.41
N LYS A 14 -0.47 5.20 -4.37
CA LYS A 14 -0.05 6.60 -4.22
C LYS A 14 0.65 6.84 -2.86
N ILE A 15 0.11 6.26 -1.79
CA ILE A 15 0.70 6.35 -0.45
C ILE A 15 2.07 5.68 -0.43
N ILE A 16 2.19 4.48 -0.99
CA ILE A 16 3.47 3.76 -1.10
C ILE A 16 4.50 4.61 -1.85
N GLY A 17 4.13 5.16 -3.01
CA GLY A 17 5.02 6.02 -3.81
C GLY A 17 5.46 7.27 -3.04
N HIS A 18 4.56 7.91 -2.30
CA HIS A 18 4.91 9.06 -1.47
C HIS A 18 5.94 8.72 -0.39
N TYR A 19 5.73 7.62 0.35
CA TYR A 19 6.67 7.21 1.38
C TYR A 19 8.00 6.68 0.83
N GLN A 20 8.02 6.14 -0.39
CA GLN A 20 9.27 5.80 -1.08
C GLN A 20 10.09 7.07 -1.39
N PHE A 21 9.43 8.12 -1.90
CA PHE A 21 10.09 9.41 -2.10
C PHE A 21 10.63 10.02 -0.79
N LEU A 22 9.86 9.93 0.30
CA LEU A 22 10.31 10.37 1.63
C LEU A 22 11.49 9.53 2.15
N LEU A 23 11.50 8.22 1.87
CA LEU A 23 12.59 7.33 2.23
C LEU A 23 13.89 7.67 1.50
N ASP A 24 13.81 8.02 0.23
CA ASP A 24 14.96 8.42 -0.59
C ASP A 24 15.56 9.75 -0.10
N THR A 25 14.71 10.64 0.44
CA THR A 25 15.10 11.97 0.94
C THR A 25 15.32 12.04 2.45
N ALA A 26 15.21 10.90 3.16
CA ALA A 26 15.30 10.83 4.61
C ALA A 26 16.68 11.28 5.11
N LYS A 27 16.69 12.10 6.17
CA LYS A 27 17.90 12.71 6.75
C LYS A 27 18.40 11.97 7.98
N SER A 28 17.58 11.08 8.54
CA SER A 28 17.92 10.29 9.73
C SER A 28 17.49 8.83 9.58
N GLU A 29 18.18 7.93 10.29
CA GLU A 29 17.77 6.52 10.39
C GLU A 29 16.38 6.38 11.01
N HIS A 30 16.00 7.27 11.93
CA HIS A 30 14.67 7.26 12.52
C HIS A 30 13.58 7.53 11.47
N GLU A 31 13.76 8.54 10.62
CA GLU A 31 12.86 8.81 9.49
C GLU A 31 12.82 7.63 8.51
N ARG A 32 13.99 7.03 8.19
CA ARG A 32 14.04 5.86 7.31
C ARG A 32 13.20 4.71 7.85
N GLU A 33 13.34 4.37 9.13
CA GLU A 33 12.59 3.28 9.75
C GLU A 33 11.08 3.58 9.81
N LEU A 34 10.71 4.83 10.11
CA LEU A 34 9.30 5.25 10.10
C LEU A 34 8.68 5.10 8.70
N PHE A 35 9.37 5.56 7.65
CA PHE A 35 8.87 5.44 6.28
C PHE A 35 8.84 3.99 5.80
N LYS A 36 9.89 3.19 6.08
CA LYS A 36 9.89 1.74 5.78
C LYS A 36 8.73 1.02 6.45
N ARG A 37 8.48 1.30 7.73
CA ARG A 37 7.36 0.72 8.48
C ARG A 37 6.03 1.07 7.81
N ARG A 38 5.83 2.33 7.45
CA ARG A 38 4.59 2.77 6.82
C ARG A 38 4.37 2.13 5.44
N ILE A 39 5.42 2.02 4.63
CA ILE A 39 5.38 1.30 3.35
C ILE A 39 4.99 -0.17 3.56
N LYS A 40 5.55 -0.83 4.57
CA LYS A 40 5.26 -2.23 4.88
C LYS A 40 3.79 -2.43 5.27
N GLU A 41 3.27 -1.58 6.14
CA GLU A 41 1.86 -1.61 6.57
C GLU A 41 0.91 -1.42 5.38
N GLU A 42 1.18 -0.43 4.52
CA GLU A 42 0.37 -0.14 3.34
C GLU A 42 0.41 -1.29 2.32
N ARG A 43 1.58 -1.90 2.10
CA ARG A 43 1.73 -3.09 1.24
C ARG A 43 0.96 -4.29 1.78
N GLN A 44 0.95 -4.49 3.09
CA GLN A 44 0.16 -5.57 3.70
C GLN A 44 -1.34 -5.34 3.52
N MET A 45 -1.82 -4.11 3.73
CA MET A 45 -3.21 -3.75 3.48
C MET A 45 -3.60 -3.95 2.01
N LEU A 46 -2.76 -3.51 1.07
CA LEU A 46 -2.98 -3.70 -0.37
C LEU A 46 -3.03 -5.19 -0.74
N ASN A 47 -2.11 -6.00 -0.22
CA ASN A 47 -2.11 -7.44 -0.45
C ASN A 47 -3.40 -8.10 0.05
N ASN A 48 -3.87 -7.73 1.24
CA ASN A 48 -5.14 -8.25 1.78
C ASN A 48 -6.34 -7.87 0.90
N LEU A 49 -6.37 -6.62 0.42
CA LEU A 49 -7.41 -6.13 -0.47
C LEU A 49 -7.43 -6.91 -1.80
N LEU A 50 -6.25 -7.16 -2.38
CA LEU A 50 -6.10 -7.93 -3.62
C LEU A 50 -6.48 -9.40 -3.43
N GLN A 51 -6.09 -10.03 -2.32
CA GLN A 51 -6.48 -11.41 -2.00
C GLN A 51 -7.98 -11.55 -1.79
N GLY A 52 -8.61 -10.65 -1.01
CA GLY A 52 -10.06 -10.63 -0.82
C GLY A 52 -10.82 -10.41 -2.14
N SER A 53 -10.28 -9.57 -3.02
CA SER A 53 -10.88 -9.36 -4.35
C SER A 53 -10.78 -10.58 -5.27
N ASN A 54 -9.70 -11.36 -5.16
CA ASN A 54 -9.52 -12.60 -5.91
C ASN A 54 -10.45 -13.72 -5.42
N GLN A 55 -10.77 -13.77 -4.12
CA GLN A 55 -11.76 -14.71 -3.60
C GLN A 55 -13.17 -14.40 -4.08
N SER A 56 -13.58 -13.12 -4.11
CA SER A 56 -14.88 -12.73 -4.69
C SER A 56 -14.97 -12.98 -6.19
N ALA A 57 -13.85 -12.92 -6.94
CA ALA A 57 -13.84 -13.20 -8.37
C ALA A 57 -13.91 -14.70 -8.71
N ARG A 58 -13.57 -15.59 -7.77
CA ARG A 58 -13.65 -17.06 -7.95
C ARG A 58 -15.00 -17.67 -7.53
N ALA A 59 -15.84 -16.90 -6.84
CA ALA A 59 -17.13 -17.35 -6.31
C ALA A 59 -18.35 -16.84 -7.12
N ALA A 60 -18.11 -16.18 -8.26
CA ALA A 60 -19.12 -15.66 -9.19
C ALA A 60 -18.92 -16.30 -10.57
#